data_AF-A0A433WU50-F1
#
_entry.id   AF-A0A433WU50-F1
#
_cell.length_a   1.000
_cell.length_b   1.000
_cell.length_c   1.000
_cell.angle_alpha   90.00
_cell.angle_beta   90.00
_cell.angle_gamma   90.00
#
_symmetry.space_group_name_H-M   'P 1'
#
loop_
_entity.id
_entity.type
_entity.pdbx_description
1 polymer ?
#
loop_
_entity_poly.entity_id
_entity_poly.type
_entity_poly.pdbx_seq_one_letter_code
_entity_poly.pdbx_strand_id
1 'polypeptide(L)'
;MTIEYEFSISTSSEGLDTASYLASSTTSRAGASCRLARQLVSEGAADGTLHLLRDGKRVLSYKSLHSHAQRTFRENDKGIRFIKWRPSPFAGDANA
;
A
#
# COMPACT_ATOMS: atom_id res chain seq x y z
N MET A 1 -20.74 -9.67 8.27
CA MET A 1 -19.59 -10.31 7.60
C MET A 1 -18.51 -9.26 7.48
N THR A 2 -17.35 -9.48 8.08
CA THR A 2 -16.21 -8.56 7.95
C THR A 2 -15.40 -9.02 6.74
N ILE A 3 -15.08 -8.12 5.82
CA ILE A 3 -14.29 -8.45 4.64
C ILE A 3 -12.82 -8.49 5.05
N GLU A 4 -12.09 -9.51 4.62
CA GLU A 4 -10.67 -9.69 4.89
C GLU A 4 -9.89 -9.73 3.57
N TYR A 5 -8.82 -8.94 3.51
CA TYR A 5 -7.91 -8.82 2.37
C TYR A 5 -6.55 -9.37 2.76
N GLU A 6 -5.97 -10.23 1.93
CA GLU A 6 -4.69 -10.89 2.22
C GLU A 6 -3.67 -10.56 1.13
N PHE A 7 -2.88 -9.51 1.35
CA PHE A 7 -1.90 -9.05 0.38
C PHE A 7 -0.59 -9.79 0.59
N SER A 8 -0.11 -10.47 -0.44
CA SER A 8 1.23 -11.04 -0.42
C SER A 8 2.23 -9.97 -0.83
N ILE A 9 3.26 -9.75 -0.01
CA ILE A 9 4.35 -8.81 -0.26
C ILE A 9 5.66 -9.56 -0.47
N SER A 10 6.40 -9.16 -1.49
CA SER A 10 7.75 -9.65 -1.77
C SER A 10 8.63 -8.49 -2.23
N THR A 11 9.91 -8.53 -1.87
CA THR A 11 10.89 -7.54 -2.29
C THR A 11 11.84 -8.20 -3.27
N SER A 12 12.00 -7.62 -4.46
CA SER A 12 12.97 -8.12 -5.44
C SER A 12 14.40 -7.77 -5.05
N SER A 13 15.37 -8.45 -5.63
CA SER A 13 16.80 -8.16 -5.46
C SER A 13 17.20 -6.75 -5.90
N GLU A 14 16.38 -6.08 -6.72
CA GLU A 14 16.57 -4.70 -7.16
C GLU A 14 15.93 -3.66 -6.21
N GLY A 15 15.42 -4.10 -5.06
CA GLY A 15 14.78 -3.23 -4.06
C GLY A 15 13.40 -2.74 -4.48
N LEU A 16 12.70 -3.45 -5.38
CA LEU A 16 11.30 -3.17 -5.72
C LEU A 16 10.39 -4.04 -4.87
N ASP A 17 9.51 -3.41 -4.09
CA ASP A 17 8.43 -4.13 -3.42
C ASP A 17 7.31 -4.45 -4.41
N THR A 18 6.80 -5.67 -4.34
CA THR A 18 5.62 -6.14 -5.07
C THR A 18 4.56 -6.50 -4.05
N ALA A 19 3.33 -6.06 -4.28
CA ALA A 19 2.16 -6.49 -3.54
C ALA A 19 1.17 -7.15 -4.50
N SER A 20 0.62 -8.30 -4.12
CA SER A 20 -0.38 -9.03 -4.90
C SER A 20 -1.57 -9.45 -4.05
N TYR A 21 -2.74 -9.47 -4.69
CA TYR A 21 -4.01 -9.93 -4.12
C TYR A 21 -4.85 -10.50 -5.27
N LEU A 22 -5.19 -11.79 -5.19
CA LEU A 22 -5.91 -12.49 -6.26
C LEU A 22 -5.22 -12.29 -7.62
N ALA A 23 -5.93 -11.79 -8.63
CA ALA A 23 -5.40 -11.49 -9.96
C ALA A 23 -4.72 -10.11 -10.07
N SER A 24 -4.79 -9.26 -9.04
CA SER A 24 -4.25 -7.91 -9.04
C SER A 24 -2.86 -7.89 -8.40
N SER A 25 -1.90 -7.22 -9.05
CA SER A 25 -0.57 -7.01 -8.49
C SER A 25 -0.02 -5.64 -8.87
N THR A 26 0.81 -5.06 -8.00
CA THR A 26 1.49 -3.80 -8.25
C THR A 26 2.91 -3.84 -7.71
N THR A 27 3.79 -3.13 -8.40
CA THR A 27 5.17 -2.90 -7.97
C THR A 27 5.37 -1.43 -7.59
N SER A 28 6.17 -1.19 -6.55
CA SER A 28 6.57 0.16 -6.14
C SER A 28 7.79 0.10 -5.23
N ARG A 29 8.72 1.06 -5.39
CA ARG A 29 9.80 1.30 -4.41
C ARG A 29 9.30 1.92 -3.10
N ALA A 30 8.08 2.47 -3.09
CA ALA A 30 7.54 3.23 -1.97
C ALA A 30 6.10 2.81 -1.68
N GLY A 31 5.94 1.59 -1.15
CA GLY A 31 4.64 1.11 -0.67
C GLY A 31 3.77 0.45 -1.71
N ALA A 32 4.21 -0.70 -2.22
CA ALA A 32 3.41 -1.52 -3.11
C ALA A 32 2.06 -1.92 -2.49
N SER A 33 2.04 -2.26 -1.20
CA SER A 33 0.80 -2.60 -0.47
C SER A 33 -0.21 -1.44 -0.44
N CYS A 34 0.26 -0.22 -0.17
CA CYS A 34 -0.61 0.96 -0.17
C CYS A 34 -1.13 1.29 -1.59
N ARG A 35 -0.31 1.08 -2.62
CA ARG A 35 -0.72 1.27 -4.01
C ARG A 35 -1.78 0.24 -4.43
N LEU A 36 -1.62 -1.02 -4.04
CA LEU A 36 -2.61 -2.06 -4.30
C LEU A 36 -3.93 -1.76 -3.59
N ALA A 37 -3.87 -1.33 -2.34
CA ALA A 37 -5.06 -0.92 -1.59
C ALA A 37 -5.79 0.24 -2.30
N ARG A 38 -5.07 1.24 -2.81
CA ARG A 38 -5.68 2.32 -3.62
C ARG A 38 -6.36 1.82 -4.87
N GLN A 39 -5.70 0.90 -5.58
CA GLN A 39 -6.27 0.31 -6.79
C GLN A 39 -7.59 -0.40 -6.47
N LEU A 40 -7.61 -1.30 -5.48
CA LEU A 40 -8.83 -2.00 -5.08
C LEU A 40 -9.94 -1.02 -4.65
N VAL A 41 -9.60 0.02 -3.89
CA VAL A 41 -10.58 1.03 -3.48
C VAL A 41 -11.12 1.79 -4.70
N SER A 42 -10.28 2.12 -5.69
CA SER A 42 -10.73 2.77 -6.93
C SER A 42 -11.60 1.87 -7.82
N GLU A 43 -11.43 0.55 -7.70
CA GLU A 43 -12.26 -0.46 -8.36
C GLU A 43 -13.59 -0.71 -7.59
N GLY A 44 -13.80 -0.03 -6.46
CA GLY A 44 -15.03 -0.12 -5.66
C GLY A 44 -14.99 -1.15 -4.54
N ALA A 45 -13.81 -1.63 -4.13
CA ALA A 45 -13.68 -2.55 -3.00
C ALA A 45 -14.23 -1.92 -1.70
N ALA A 46 -15.09 -2.67 -1.02
CA ALA A 46 -15.62 -2.30 0.29
C ALA A 46 -14.51 -2.24 1.35
N ASP A 47 -14.74 -1.50 2.44
CA ASP A 47 -13.75 -1.44 3.51
C ASP A 47 -13.71 -2.75 4.31
N GLY A 48 -12.52 -3.12 4.75
CA GLY A 48 -12.28 -4.39 5.44
C GLY A 48 -10.91 -4.46 6.09
N THR A 49 -10.66 -5.54 6.83
CA THR A 49 -9.37 -5.80 7.45
C THR A 49 -8.35 -6.18 6.37
N LEU A 50 -7.18 -5.57 6.40
CA LEU A 50 -6.07 -5.89 5.50
C LEU A 50 -4.96 -6.60 6.27
N HIS A 51 -4.58 -7.78 5.81
CA HIS A 51 -3.43 -8.53 6.26
C HIS A 51 -2.32 -8.47 5.22
N LEU A 52 -1.10 -8.17 5.65
CA LEU A 52 0.08 -8.30 4.80
C LEU A 52 0.76 -9.61 5.14
N LEU A 53 0.99 -10.44 4.13
CA LEU A 53 1.67 -11.71 4.21
C LEU A 53 3.03 -11.58 3.54
N ARG A 54 4.09 -12.04 4.20
CA ARG A 54 5.42 -12.18 3.62
C ARG A 54 5.81 -13.65 3.74
N ASP A 55 6.19 -14.27 2.63
CA ASP A 55 6.52 -15.71 2.58
C ASP A 55 5.38 -16.60 3.15
N GLY A 56 4.12 -16.23 2.84
CA GLY A 56 2.92 -16.93 3.32
C GLY A 56 2.57 -16.69 4.79
N LYS A 57 3.35 -15.89 5.53
CA LYS A 57 3.10 -15.58 6.94
C LYS A 57 2.60 -14.16 7.12
N ARG A 58 1.55 -13.99 7.92
CA ARG A 58 1.01 -12.69 8.30
C ARG A 58 2.05 -11.91 9.11
N VAL A 59 2.55 -10.81 8.54
CA VAL A 59 3.53 -9.93 9.18
C VAL A 59 2.88 -8.69 9.79
N LEU A 60 1.82 -8.18 9.17
CA LEU A 60 1.11 -6.98 9.61
C LEU A 60 -0.40 -7.11 9.36
N SER A 61 -1.19 -6.41 10.18
CA SER A 61 -2.64 -6.34 10.03
C SER A 61 -3.13 -4.91 10.26
N TYR A 62 -4.07 -4.46 9.43
CA TYR A 62 -4.71 -3.16 9.47
C TYR A 62 -6.22 -3.36 9.50
N LYS A 63 -6.92 -2.58 10.32
CA LYS A 63 -8.39 -2.71 10.47
C LYS A 63 -9.20 -2.19 9.28
N SER A 64 -8.58 -1.41 8.38
CA SER A 64 -9.27 -0.72 7.28
C SER A 64 -8.36 -0.63 6.06
N LEU A 65 -8.80 -1.25 4.96
CA LEU A 65 -8.21 -1.16 3.63
C LEU A 65 -8.22 0.29 3.15
N HIS A 66 -9.33 1.00 3.36
CA HIS A 66 -9.50 2.39 2.94
C HIS A 66 -8.50 3.30 3.66
N SER A 67 -8.33 3.11 4.96
CA SER A 67 -7.34 3.84 5.75
C SER A 67 -5.91 3.55 5.29
N HIS A 68 -5.63 2.32 4.84
CA HIS A 68 -4.32 1.93 4.32
C HIS A 68 -4.07 2.53 2.92
N ALA A 69 -5.09 2.60 2.06
CA ALA A 69 -5.04 3.21 0.75
C ALA A 69 -4.66 4.71 0.81
N GLN A 70 -5.11 5.42 1.85
CA GLN A 70 -4.78 6.83 2.06
C GLN A 70 -3.34 7.09 2.53
N ARG A 71 -2.50 6.05 2.66
CA ARG A 71 -1.12 6.16 3.15
C ARG A 71 -0.11 5.81 2.06
N THR A 72 1.13 6.21 2.30
CA THR A 72 2.32 5.77 1.55
C THR A 72 3.52 5.82 2.48
N PHE A 73 4.63 5.22 2.05
CA PHE A 73 5.87 5.25 2.80
C PHE A 73 6.74 6.37 2.26
N ARG A 74 7.34 7.12 3.18
CA ARG A 74 8.42 8.04 2.87
C ARG A 74 9.63 7.57 3.66
N GLU A 75 10.68 7.20 2.93
CA GLU A 75 11.99 6.95 3.49
C GLU A 75 12.70 8.30 3.66
N ASN A 76 13.32 8.51 4.82
CA ASN A 76 14.21 9.63 5.10
C ASN A 76 15.42 9.11 5.88
N ASP A 77 16.41 9.98 6.16
CA ASP A 77 17.61 9.62 6.92
C ASP A 77 17.33 9.04 8.32
N LYS A 78 16.10 9.18 8.83
CA LYS A 78 15.64 8.67 10.13
C LYS A 78 14.83 7.37 10.01
N GLY A 79 14.73 6.79 8.80
CA GLY A 79 14.04 5.54 8.51
C GLY A 79 12.71 5.69 7.76
N ILE A 80 11.95 4.60 7.71
CA ILE A 80 10.69 4.51 6.96
C ILE A 80 9.54 5.05 7.81
N ARG A 81 8.76 6.01 7.27
CA ARG A 81 7.56 6.55 7.93
C ARG A 81 6.32 6.43 7.06
N PHE A 82 5.18 6.13 7.69
CA PHE A 82 3.87 6.26 7.06
C PHE A 82 3.49 7.74 6.99
N ILE A 83 3.21 8.22 5.78
CA ILE A 83 2.66 9.55 5.55
C ILE A 83 1.33 9.44 4.80
N LYS A 84 0.51 10.49 4.86
CA LYS A 84 -0.70 10.58 4.04
C LYS A 84 -0.29 10.64 2.57
N TRP A 85 -0.82 9.74 1.76
CA TRP A 85 -0.63 9.77 0.32
C TRP A 85 -1.35 10.98 -0.27
N ARG A 86 -0.67 11.70 -1.15
CA ARG A 86 -1.23 12.82 -1.93
C ARG A 86 -0.91 12.56 -3.40
N PRO A 87 -1.90 12.54 -4.31
CA PRO A 87 -1.64 12.51 -5.74
C PRO A 87 -0.93 13.81 -6.17
N SER A 88 0.02 13.70 -7.08
CA SER A 88 0.67 14.86 -7.73
C SER A 88 -0.03 15.14 -9.07
N PRO A 89 -0.16 16.41 -9.53
CA PRO A 89 0.31 17.64 -8.90
C PRO A 89 -0.81 18.32 -8.11
N PHE A 90 -0.55 18.68 -6.86
CA PHE A 90 -1.23 19.88 -6.35
C PHE A 90 -0.67 21.04 -7.17
N ALA A 91 -1.53 21.79 -7.84
CA ALA A 91 -1.19 22.97 -8.63
C ALA A 91 -0.66 24.16 -7.77
N GLY A 92 0.24 23.89 -6.82
CA GLY A 92 0.84 24.84 -5.90
C GLY A 92 2.35 24.70 -5.71
N ASP A 93 3.00 23.68 -6.30
CA ASP A 93 4.46 23.46 -6.18
C ASP A 93 5.24 23.99 -7.40
N ALA A 94 4.71 25.02 -8.07
CA ALA A 94 5.41 25.76 -9.12
C ALA A 94 6.14 27.01 -8.61
N ASN A 95 6.19 27.23 -7.28
CA ASN A 95 6.96 28.31 -6.67
C ASN A 95 7.25 27.99 -5.19
N ALA A 96 8.43 27.45 -4.91
CA ALA A 96 9.11 27.61 -3.62
C ALA A 96 10.63 27.45 -3.83
#